data_AF-A0AAU3L473-F1
#
_entry.id   AF-A0AAU3L473-F1
#
_cell.length_a   1.000
_cell.length_b   1.000
_cell.length_c   1.000
_cell.angle_alpha   90.00
_cell.angle_beta   90.00
_cell.angle_gamma   90.00
#
_symmetry.space_group_name_H-M   'P 1'
#
loop_
_entity.id
_entity.type
_entity.pdbx_description
1 polymer ?
#
loop_
_entity_poly.entity_id
_entity_poly.type
_entity_poly.pdbx_seq_one_letter_code
_entity_poly.pdbx_strand_id
1 'polypeptide(L)'
;MKLIIRTWLTTAVAVGALASAVAPASATIGTGNARVVTSAHTVAANPKAIKPAAYNQARSILANAGSQTAAKSHPVHGKDDVPVGYGTSLLAAARDEFRQTDQHLPPKQKKSDMSIPHYNAIHSAAKTMGIDRW
;
A
#
# COMPACT_ATOMS: atom_id res chain seq x y z
N MET A 1 11.26 39.67 26.89
CA MET A 1 11.06 38.24 27.24
C MET A 1 11.74 37.37 26.20
N LYS A 2 12.32 36.27 26.68
CA LYS A 2 13.27 35.34 26.06
C LYS A 2 12.96 34.87 24.62
N LEU A 3 14.04 34.84 23.84
CA LEU A 3 14.29 34.24 22.53
C LEU A 3 14.23 32.70 22.59
N ILE A 4 13.61 32.02 21.62
CA ILE A 4 13.94 30.62 21.28
C ILE A 4 13.83 30.42 19.76
N ILE A 5 14.97 30.52 19.08
CA ILE A 5 15.21 30.04 17.72
C ILE A 5 15.66 28.58 17.85
N ARG A 6 14.99 27.63 17.19
CA ARG A 6 15.41 26.22 17.14
C ARG A 6 15.74 25.82 15.71
N THR A 7 17.01 26.00 15.40
CA THR A 7 17.77 25.43 14.29
C THR A 7 17.84 23.91 14.46
N TRP A 8 17.47 23.13 13.43
CA TRP A 8 17.73 21.70 13.40
C TRP A 8 18.95 21.43 12.52
N LEU A 9 19.97 20.83 13.12
CA LEU A 9 21.27 20.51 12.53
C LEU A 9 21.25 19.07 12.00
N THR A 10 21.61 18.90 10.73
CA THR A 10 21.89 17.62 10.04
C THR A 10 23.23 17.04 10.50
N THR A 11 23.27 15.75 10.84
CA THR A 11 24.55 15.04 11.13
C THR A 11 24.80 13.94 10.10
N ALA A 12 25.98 13.99 9.50
CA ALA A 12 26.47 13.11 8.46
C ALA A 12 27.24 11.88 8.99
N VAL A 13 27.19 10.83 8.17
CA VAL A 13 28.10 9.69 7.93
C VAL A 13 29.33 9.51 8.84
N ALA A 14 29.51 8.28 9.34
CA ALA A 14 30.80 7.73 9.73
C ALA A 14 31.11 6.45 8.93
N VAL A 15 32.22 6.51 8.19
CA VAL A 15 32.87 5.41 7.45
C VAL A 15 33.71 4.59 8.44
N GLY A 16 33.56 3.27 8.42
CA GLY A 16 34.41 2.34 9.16
C GLY A 16 34.95 1.26 8.22
N ALA A 17 36.19 1.44 7.76
CA ALA A 17 36.94 0.46 6.99
C ALA A 17 37.80 -0.40 7.94
N LEU A 18 37.72 -1.72 7.82
CA LEU A 18 38.79 -2.64 8.23
C LEU A 18 38.96 -3.70 7.13
N ALA A 19 40.15 -3.73 6.57
CA ALA A 19 40.61 -4.67 5.55
C ALA A 19 41.24 -5.91 6.19
N SER A 20 41.14 -7.08 5.55
CA SER A 20 42.29 -7.83 4.99
C SER A 20 42.02 -9.34 4.76
N ALA A 21 42.34 -9.77 3.52
CA ALA A 21 42.85 -11.06 3.04
C ALA A 21 42.07 -12.39 3.26
N VAL A 22 41.69 -13.09 2.17
CA VAL A 22 42.48 -14.16 1.52
C VAL A 22 41.79 -14.78 0.27
N ALA A 23 42.58 -15.02 -0.78
CA ALA A 23 42.52 -15.94 -1.95
C ALA A 23 41.25 -16.14 -2.85
N PRO A 24 41.43 -16.27 -4.19
CA PRO A 24 40.39 -16.67 -5.14
C PRO A 24 40.28 -18.20 -5.26
N ALA A 25 39.07 -18.75 -5.20
CA ALA A 25 38.79 -20.11 -5.61
C ALA A 25 37.68 -20.09 -6.68
N SER A 26 38.08 -20.30 -7.93
CA SER A 26 37.18 -20.59 -9.05
C SER A 26 36.59 -22.00 -8.87
N ALA A 27 35.27 -22.09 -8.75
CA ALA A 27 34.39 -23.24 -9.03
C ALA A 27 33.01 -22.89 -8.44
N THR A 28 31.85 -22.93 -9.08
CA THR A 28 31.37 -23.69 -10.23
C THR A 28 30.17 -22.91 -10.77
N ILE A 29 30.02 -22.77 -12.09
CA ILE A 29 28.76 -22.32 -12.70
C ILE A 29 27.75 -23.46 -12.49
N GLY A 30 27.03 -23.42 -11.38
CA GLY A 30 25.80 -24.15 -11.22
C GLY A 30 24.72 -23.39 -11.96
N THR A 31 24.40 -23.84 -13.17
CA THR A 31 23.13 -23.56 -13.87
C THR A 31 21.98 -24.14 -13.05
N GLY A 32 21.71 -23.53 -11.90
CA GLY A 32 20.48 -23.69 -11.16
C GLY A 32 19.50 -22.69 -11.75
N ASN A 33 18.56 -23.19 -12.55
CA ASN A 33 17.46 -22.44 -13.14
C ASN A 33 16.95 -21.41 -12.14
N ALA A 34 17.32 -20.14 -12.35
CA ALA A 34 16.62 -19.02 -11.74
C ALA A 34 15.21 -19.09 -12.32
N ARG A 35 14.35 -19.85 -11.65
CA ARG A 35 12.92 -19.81 -11.86
C ARG A 35 12.54 -18.41 -11.42
N VAL A 36 12.58 -17.49 -12.38
CA VAL A 36 11.87 -16.23 -12.33
C VAL A 36 10.46 -16.65 -11.94
N VAL A 37 10.12 -16.47 -10.66
CA VAL A 37 8.75 -16.58 -10.20
C VAL A 37 8.10 -15.33 -10.77
N THR A 38 7.79 -15.40 -12.06
CA THR A 38 6.81 -14.53 -12.69
C THR A 38 5.51 -14.91 -12.00
N SER A 39 5.26 -14.33 -10.83
CA SER A 39 3.94 -14.31 -10.23
C SER A 39 3.06 -13.52 -11.18
N ALA A 40 2.64 -14.16 -12.27
CA ALA A 40 1.48 -13.74 -13.02
C ALA A 40 0.38 -13.64 -11.96
N HIS A 41 0.03 -12.41 -11.58
CA HIS A 41 -1.16 -12.17 -10.81
C HIS A 41 -2.31 -12.54 -11.74
N THR A 42 -2.66 -13.82 -11.75
CA THR A 42 -3.94 -14.27 -12.29
C THR A 42 -4.96 -13.47 -11.51
N VAL A 43 -5.63 -12.51 -12.17
CA VAL A 43 -6.67 -11.70 -11.55
C VAL A 43 -7.72 -12.67 -11.03
N ALA A 44 -7.70 -12.94 -9.73
CA ALA A 44 -8.58 -13.91 -9.13
C ALA A 44 -10.02 -13.40 -9.24
N ALA A 45 -10.97 -14.33 -9.35
CA ALA A 45 -12.36 -13.95 -9.21
C ALA A 45 -12.55 -13.34 -7.81
N ASN A 46 -13.30 -12.23 -7.73
CA ASN A 46 -13.63 -11.64 -6.45
C ASN A 46 -14.32 -12.67 -5.54
N PRO A 47 -14.07 -12.63 -4.22
CA PRO A 47 -14.79 -13.46 -3.28
C PRO A 47 -16.27 -13.13 -3.32
N LYS A 48 -17.15 -14.10 -3.03
CA LYS A 48 -18.60 -13.85 -2.95
C LYS A 48 -18.96 -12.96 -1.76
N ALA A 49 -18.21 -13.09 -0.67
CA ALA A 49 -18.40 -12.36 0.57
C ALA A 49 -17.05 -12.05 1.22
N ILE A 50 -17.01 -11.00 2.04
CA ILE A 50 -15.84 -10.52 2.76
C ILE A 50 -16.10 -10.58 4.27
N LYS A 51 -15.05 -10.88 5.03
CA LYS A 51 -15.10 -10.91 6.50
C LYS A 51 -15.35 -9.49 7.04
N PRO A 52 -16.22 -9.29 8.05
CA PRO A 52 -16.41 -7.98 8.68
C PRO A 52 -15.11 -7.34 9.17
N ALA A 53 -14.19 -8.15 9.73
CA ALA A 53 -12.87 -7.69 10.15
C ALA A 53 -12.04 -7.14 8.97
N ALA A 54 -12.08 -7.79 7.81
CA ALA A 54 -11.39 -7.33 6.62
C ALA A 54 -11.97 -6.02 6.09
N TYR A 55 -13.31 -5.89 6.08
CA TYR A 55 -13.99 -4.64 5.73
C TYR A 55 -13.60 -3.50 6.69
N ASN A 56 -13.63 -3.73 8.00
CA ASN A 56 -13.29 -2.72 9.01
C ASN A 56 -11.81 -2.31 8.93
N GLN A 57 -10.91 -3.26 8.67
CA GLN A 57 -9.49 -2.98 8.45
C GLN A 57 -9.27 -2.16 7.17
N ALA A 58 -9.95 -2.51 6.07
CA ALA A 58 -9.89 -1.77 4.82
C ALA A 58 -10.40 -0.33 5.00
N ARG A 59 -11.52 -0.15 5.71
CA ARG A 59 -12.04 1.16 6.09
C ARG A 59 -11.01 1.98 6.86
N SER A 60 -10.34 1.38 7.85
CA SER A 60 -9.32 2.07 8.64
C SER A 60 -8.12 2.51 7.80
N ILE A 61 -7.64 1.66 6.88
CA ILE A 61 -6.56 2.00 5.94
C ILE A 61 -6.94 3.22 5.10
N LEU A 62 -8.14 3.22 4.52
CA LEU A 62 -8.62 4.30 3.67
C LEU A 62 -8.86 5.59 4.46
N ALA A 63 -9.40 5.50 5.67
CA ALA A 63 -9.59 6.65 6.55
C ALA A 63 -8.24 7.29 6.95
N ASN A 64 -7.23 6.48 7.28
CA ASN A 64 -5.87 6.95 7.59
C ASN A 64 -5.18 7.60 6.38
N ALA A 65 -5.53 7.15 5.17
CA ALA A 65 -5.06 7.76 3.93
C ALA A 65 -5.84 9.03 3.54
N GLY A 66 -6.86 9.44 4.32
CA GLY A 66 -7.58 10.69 4.13
C GLY A 66 -8.97 10.56 3.49
N SER A 67 -9.46 9.34 3.20
CA SER A 67 -10.81 9.18 2.65
C SER A 67 -11.87 9.54 3.68
N GLN A 68 -12.68 10.54 3.33
CA GLN A 68 -13.77 11.02 4.17
C GLN A 68 -14.94 10.05 4.15
N THR A 69 -15.24 9.44 3.00
CA THR A 69 -16.26 8.39 2.91
C THR A 69 -15.91 7.18 3.77
N ALA A 70 -14.65 6.72 3.72
CA ALA A 70 -14.23 5.63 4.59
C ALA A 70 -14.32 6.03 6.08
N ALA A 71 -13.85 7.23 6.45
CA ALA A 71 -13.96 7.72 7.82
C ALA A 71 -15.41 7.79 8.31
N LYS A 72 -16.36 8.21 7.48
CA LYS A 72 -17.78 8.34 7.81
C LYS A 72 -18.59 7.05 7.70
N SER A 73 -18.11 6.06 6.94
CA SER A 73 -18.81 4.78 6.78
C SER A 73 -19.00 4.06 8.12
N HIS A 74 -20.01 3.20 8.23
CA HIS A 74 -20.22 2.44 9.47
C HIS A 74 -19.37 1.16 9.47
N PRO A 75 -18.75 0.80 10.61
CA PRO A 75 -18.11 -0.49 10.74
C PRO A 75 -19.18 -1.60 10.70
N VAL A 76 -18.82 -2.75 10.14
CA VAL A 76 -19.68 -3.92 10.18
C VAL A 76 -19.43 -4.64 11.51
N HIS A 77 -20.49 -4.80 12.29
CA HIS A 77 -20.49 -5.61 13.50
C HIS A 77 -21.27 -6.90 13.24
N GLY A 78 -20.68 -8.05 13.57
CA GLY A 78 -21.30 -9.35 13.35
C GLY A 78 -20.30 -10.45 13.03
N LYS A 79 -20.79 -11.68 13.00
CA LYS A 79 -20.02 -12.86 12.59
C LYS A 79 -20.26 -13.23 11.14
N ASP A 80 -21.36 -12.74 10.57
CA ASP A 80 -21.77 -13.05 9.21
C ASP A 80 -20.93 -12.28 8.21
N ASP A 81 -20.54 -12.97 7.15
CA ASP A 81 -19.80 -12.38 6.06
C ASP A 81 -20.71 -11.43 5.28
N VAL A 82 -20.17 -10.28 4.88
CA VAL A 82 -20.93 -9.31 4.09
C VAL A 82 -20.69 -9.53 2.59
N PRO A 83 -21.67 -9.25 1.72
CA PRO A 83 -21.47 -9.37 0.28
C PRO A 83 -20.28 -8.53 -0.19
N VAL A 84 -19.53 -9.03 -1.17
CA VAL A 84 -18.38 -8.31 -1.74
C VAL A 84 -18.73 -6.90 -2.25
N GLY A 85 -20.00 -6.69 -2.62
CA GLY A 85 -20.54 -5.38 -2.98
C GLY A 85 -20.27 -4.28 -1.95
N TYR A 86 -20.22 -4.60 -0.65
CA TYR A 86 -19.86 -3.64 0.39
C TYR A 86 -18.41 -3.15 0.22
N GLY A 87 -17.49 -4.09 0.03
CA GLY A 87 -16.06 -3.78 -0.17
C GLY A 87 -15.80 -3.04 -1.47
N THR A 88 -16.41 -3.47 -2.58
CA THR A 88 -16.24 -2.79 -3.88
C THR A 88 -16.80 -1.37 -3.85
N SER A 89 -17.93 -1.14 -3.17
CA SER A 89 -18.52 0.19 -3.03
C SER A 89 -17.63 1.13 -2.21
N LEU A 90 -17.05 0.61 -1.11
CA LEU A 90 -16.09 1.35 -0.29
C LEU A 90 -14.83 1.75 -1.10
N LEU A 91 -14.29 0.81 -1.88
CA LEU A 91 -13.10 1.06 -2.72
C LEU A 91 -13.38 2.05 -3.84
N ALA A 92 -14.51 1.92 -4.53
CA ALA A 92 -14.91 2.82 -5.59
C ALA A 92 -15.09 4.26 -5.08
N ALA A 93 -15.80 4.44 -3.96
CA ALA A 93 -15.97 5.76 -3.36
C ALA A 93 -14.64 6.39 -2.94
N ALA A 94 -13.75 5.63 -2.29
CA ALA A 94 -12.43 6.12 -1.91
C ALA A 94 -11.56 6.47 -3.12
N ARG A 95 -11.64 5.70 -4.21
CA ARG A 95 -10.93 6.01 -5.46
C ARG A 95 -11.36 7.34 -6.04
N ASP A 96 -12.67 7.55 -6.11
CA ASP A 96 -13.19 8.77 -6.72
C ASP A 96 -12.85 10.00 -5.86
N GLU A 97 -12.89 9.86 -4.53
CA GLU A 97 -12.40 10.90 -3.59
C GLU A 97 -10.90 11.19 -3.76
N PHE A 98 -10.05 10.16 -3.84
CA PHE A 98 -8.61 10.36 -3.99
C PHE A 98 -8.25 10.98 -5.34
N ARG A 99 -8.94 10.58 -6.43
CA ARG A 99 -8.77 11.21 -7.74
C ARG A 99 -9.15 12.69 -7.71
N GLN A 100 -10.23 13.04 -7.03
CA GLN A 100 -10.64 14.43 -6.85
C GLN A 100 -9.63 15.22 -6.01
N THR A 101 -9.16 14.64 -4.90
CA THR A 101 -8.18 15.28 -4.00
C THR A 101 -6.87 15.55 -4.73
N ASP A 102 -6.40 14.57 -5.51
CA ASP A 102 -5.12 14.62 -6.20
C ASP A 102 -5.19 15.28 -7.57
N GLN A 103 -6.34 15.81 -7.99
CA GLN A 103 -6.54 16.35 -9.34
C GLN A 103 -5.48 17.40 -9.73
N HIS A 104 -4.98 18.16 -8.75
CA HIS A 104 -4.00 19.22 -8.91
C HIS A 104 -2.56 18.72 -9.14
N LEU A 105 -2.26 17.45 -8.85
CA LEU A 105 -0.90 16.91 -8.98
C LEU A 105 -0.51 16.68 -10.46
N PRO A 106 0.77 16.87 -10.83
CA PRO A 106 1.27 16.55 -12.16
C PRO A 106 1.13 15.06 -12.49
N PRO A 107 0.93 14.66 -13.77
CA PRO A 107 0.81 13.25 -14.17
C PRO A 107 1.98 12.36 -13.73
N LYS A 108 3.21 12.91 -13.65
CA LYS A 108 4.40 12.18 -13.19
C LYS A 108 4.35 11.74 -11.72
N GLN A 109 3.48 12.37 -10.92
CA GLN A 109 3.28 12.05 -9.50
C GLN A 109 2.01 11.22 -9.27
N LYS A 110 1.32 10.82 -10.36
CA LYS A 110 0.07 10.08 -10.32
C LYS A 110 0.22 8.66 -10.85
N LYS A 111 -0.61 7.78 -10.33
CA LYS A 111 -0.89 6.44 -10.86
C LYS A 111 -2.40 6.23 -10.84
N SER A 112 -2.99 5.95 -12.00
CA SER A 112 -4.45 5.84 -12.16
C SER A 112 -5.22 7.08 -11.66
N ASP A 113 -4.70 8.26 -12.01
CA ASP A 113 -5.23 9.59 -11.64
C ASP A 113 -5.23 9.92 -10.13
N MET A 114 -4.55 9.10 -9.32
CA MET A 114 -4.35 9.32 -7.89
C MET A 114 -2.86 9.46 -7.59
N SER A 115 -2.51 10.14 -6.50
CA SER A 115 -1.16 10.15 -5.95
C SER A 115 -0.70 8.72 -5.63
N ILE A 116 0.61 8.49 -5.72
CA ILE A 116 1.23 7.20 -5.34
C ILE A 116 0.79 6.71 -3.95
N PRO A 117 0.74 7.53 -2.88
CA PRO A 117 0.28 7.07 -1.56
C PRO A 117 -1.19 6.65 -1.56
N HIS A 118 -2.10 7.41 -2.19
CA HIS A 118 -3.52 7.03 -2.26
C HIS A 118 -3.73 5.75 -3.09
N TYR A 119 -3.00 5.61 -4.19
CA TYR A 119 -3.00 4.37 -4.98
C TYR A 119 -2.62 3.17 -4.11
N ASN A 120 -1.52 3.27 -3.34
CA ASN A 120 -1.05 2.19 -2.47
C ASN A 120 -2.03 1.90 -1.33
N ALA A 121 -2.66 2.91 -0.75
CA ALA A 121 -3.65 2.75 0.30
C ALA A 121 -4.88 1.96 -0.18
N ILE A 122 -5.41 2.31 -1.34
CA ILE A 122 -6.52 1.58 -1.96
C ILE A 122 -6.16 0.14 -2.27
N HIS A 123 -4.98 -0.11 -2.84
CA HIS A 123 -4.55 -1.48 -3.16
C HIS A 123 -4.32 -2.30 -1.89
N SER A 124 -3.84 -1.67 -0.81
CA SER A 124 -3.70 -2.31 0.49
C SER A 124 -5.07 -2.69 1.07
N ALA A 125 -6.04 -1.78 1.01
CA ALA A 125 -7.41 -2.02 1.44
C ALA A 125 -8.09 -3.14 0.63
N ALA A 126 -7.93 -3.12 -0.71
CA ALA A 126 -8.45 -4.16 -1.59
C ALA A 126 -7.83 -5.53 -1.29
N LYS A 127 -6.51 -5.58 -1.11
CA LYS A 127 -5.78 -6.80 -0.71
C LYS A 127 -6.25 -7.35 0.64
N THR A 128 -6.51 -6.49 1.62
CA THR A 128 -7.07 -6.90 2.92
C THR A 128 -8.41 -7.61 2.79
N MET A 129 -9.24 -7.20 1.83
CA MET A 129 -10.54 -7.82 1.55
C MET A 129 -10.47 -8.99 0.56
N GLY A 130 -9.31 -9.26 -0.04
CA GLY A 130 -9.15 -10.23 -1.12
C GLY A 130 -9.89 -9.83 -2.39
N ILE A 131 -10.07 -8.53 -2.64
CA ILE A 131 -10.76 -8.01 -3.83
C ILE A 131 -9.72 -7.57 -4.85
N ASP A 132 -9.72 -8.20 -6.03
CA ASP A 132 -8.83 -7.85 -7.13
C ASP A 132 -9.50 -6.97 -8.19
N ARG A 133 -10.84 -6.92 -8.22
CA ARG A 133 -11.63 -6.16 -9.22
C ARG A 133 -12.65 -5.26 -8.53
N TRP A 134 -12.60 -3.95 -8.75
CA TRP A 134 -13.49 -2.98 -8.11
C TRP A 134 -13.53 -1.64 -8.86
#